data_AF-A0A0B1S4T0-F1
#
_entry.id   AF-A0A0B1S4T0-F1
#
_cell.length_a   1.000
_cell.length_b   1.000
_cell.length_c   1.000
_cell.angle_alpha   90.00
_cell.angle_beta   90.00
_cell.angle_gamma   90.00
#
_symmetry.space_group_name_H-M   'P 1'
#
loop_
_entity.id
_entity.type
_entity.pdbx_description
1 polymer ?
#
loop_
_entity_poly.entity_id
_entity_poly.type
_entity_poly.pdbx_seq_one_letter_code
_entity_poly.pdbx_strand_id
1 'polypeptide(L)'
;MALTKDVKLPSDEELTVPQEITLSTPWFKAVAQYMGKYCEQEMNEFMLRRKELEDPRATLKEGAALTACGVKFLQSLKKTCYPETEKLAHCIDHGCAKLYMSK
;
A
#
# COMPACT_ATOMS: atom_id res chain seq x y z
N MET A 1 12.53 -4.51 22.77
CA MET A 1 12.16 -5.92 22.98
C MET A 1 13.25 -6.79 22.38
N ALA A 2 13.86 -7.69 23.16
CA ALA A 2 14.71 -8.74 22.61
C ALA A 2 13.83 -9.88 22.10
N LEU A 3 14.06 -10.37 20.88
CA LEU A 3 13.34 -11.52 20.33
C LEU A 3 13.84 -12.78 21.03
N THR A 4 12.99 -13.42 21.86
CA THR A 4 13.30 -14.70 22.49
C THR A 4 12.93 -15.87 21.56
N LYS A 5 13.44 -17.07 21.83
CA LYS A 5 13.20 -18.28 21.02
C LYS A 5 11.71 -18.71 20.98
N ASP A 6 10.89 -18.19 21.89
CA ASP A 6 9.46 -18.48 22.02
C ASP A 6 8.62 -17.74 20.96
N VAL A 7 9.21 -16.75 20.30
CA VAL A 7 8.55 -15.90 19.33
C VAL A 7 8.51 -16.62 17.96
N LYS A 8 7.39 -17.27 17.63
CA LYS A 8 7.22 -17.99 16.35
C LYS A 8 7.10 -17.04 15.16
N LEU A 9 8.16 -16.90 14.37
CA LEU A 9 8.13 -16.13 13.13
C LEU A 9 7.38 -16.91 12.02
N PRO A 10 6.66 -16.21 11.12
CA PRO A 10 6.08 -16.80 9.92
C PRO A 10 7.19 -17.33 8.99
N SER A 11 6.85 -18.28 8.12
CA SER A 11 7.77 -18.79 7.11
C SER A 11 7.93 -17.82 5.94
N ASP A 12 9.05 -17.86 5.22
CA ASP A 12 9.30 -16.96 4.09
C ASP A 12 8.22 -17.06 2.99
N GLU A 13 7.63 -18.25 2.81
CA GLU A 13 6.52 -18.50 1.89
C GLU A 13 5.27 -17.68 2.24
N GLU A 14 4.98 -17.51 3.54
CA GLU A 14 3.84 -16.70 4.01
C GLU A 14 4.06 -15.20 3.82
N LEU A 15 5.32 -14.76 3.76
CA LEU A 15 5.66 -13.36 3.46
C LEU A 15 5.68 -13.07 1.96
N THR A 16 5.73 -14.09 1.10
CA THR A 16 5.92 -13.88 -0.33
C THR A 16 4.62 -13.39 -0.97
N VAL A 17 4.53 -12.10 -1.25
CA VAL A 17 3.41 -11.52 -2.01
C VAL A 17 3.70 -11.67 -3.51
N PRO A 18 2.77 -12.21 -4.33
CA PRO A 18 3.04 -12.51 -5.73
C PRO A 18 3.33 -11.27 -6.59
N GLN A 19 2.83 -10.10 -6.20
CA GLN A 19 3.10 -8.85 -6.90
C GLN A 19 3.25 -7.70 -5.90
N GLU A 20 4.45 -7.13 -5.85
CA GLU A 20 4.73 -5.93 -5.05
C GLU A 20 4.38 -4.65 -5.81
N ILE A 21 4.10 -3.59 -5.05
CA ILE A 21 3.87 -2.24 -5.58
C ILE A 21 5.22 -1.53 -5.67
N THR A 22 5.84 -1.55 -6.85
CA THR A 22 7.18 -1.00 -7.11
C THR A 22 7.18 0.47 -7.53
N LEU A 23 6.21 1.25 -7.07
CA LEU A 23 6.09 2.67 -7.42
C LEU A 23 7.04 3.55 -6.58
N SER A 24 7.51 4.65 -7.19
CA SER A 24 8.21 5.69 -6.44
C SER A 24 7.26 6.44 -5.51
N THR A 25 7.79 7.00 -4.42
CA THR A 25 7.02 7.77 -3.45
C THR A 25 6.15 8.89 -4.05
N PRO A 26 6.61 9.74 -5.00
CA PRO A 26 5.77 10.77 -5.60
C PRO A 26 4.57 10.18 -6.37
N TRP A 27 4.80 9.10 -7.12
CA TRP A 27 3.74 8.38 -7.84
C TRP A 27 2.72 7.76 -6.89
N PHE A 28 3.19 7.11 -5.84
CA PHE A 28 2.31 6.52 -4.85
C PHE A 28 1.45 7.58 -4.15
N LYS A 29 2.06 8.72 -3.79
CA LYS A 29 1.34 9.84 -3.19
C LYS A 29 0.30 10.44 -4.12
N ALA A 30 0.59 10.62 -5.41
CA ALA A 30 -0.37 11.10 -6.40
C ALA A 30 -1.65 10.24 -6.46
N VAL A 31 -1.48 8.93 -6.25
CA VAL A 31 -2.52 7.93 -6.45
C VAL A 31 -3.20 7.50 -5.14
N ALA A 32 -2.58 7.79 -3.98
CA ALA A 32 -2.99 7.30 -2.66
C ALA A 32 -4.45 7.63 -2.30
N GLN A 33 -4.91 8.85 -2.58
CA GLN A 33 -6.29 9.26 -2.24
C GLN A 33 -7.33 8.45 -3.03
N TYR A 34 -7.07 8.19 -4.31
CA TYR A 34 -7.95 7.40 -5.17
C TYR A 34 -7.89 5.92 -4.82
N MET A 35 -6.69 5.40 -4.54
CA MET A 35 -6.50 4.03 -4.10
C MET A 35 -7.22 3.76 -2.77
N GLY A 36 -7.16 4.70 -1.82
CA GLY A 36 -7.87 4.61 -0.54
C GLY A 36 -9.39 4.55 -0.69
N LYS A 37 -9.95 5.24 -1.69
CA LYS A 37 -11.38 5.15 -2.02
C LYS A 37 -11.75 3.86 -2.72
N TYR A 38 -10.92 3.38 -3.64
CA TYR A 38 -11.18 2.14 -4.37
C TYR A 38 -11.07 0.90 -3.47
N CYS A 39 -10.07 0.86 -2.57
CA CYS A 39 -9.80 -0.26 -1.67
C CYS A 39 -10.29 -0.01 -0.23
N GLU A 40 -11.33 0.81 -0.03
CA GLU A 40 -11.77 1.24 1.30
C GLU A 40 -12.15 0.05 2.21
N GLN A 41 -12.83 -0.96 1.67
CA GLN A 41 -13.25 -2.15 2.43
C GLN A 41 -12.05 -2.94 2.97
N GLU A 42 -11.15 -3.36 2.09
CA GLU A 42 -9.93 -4.10 2.44
C GLU A 42 -9.03 -3.32 3.40
N MET A 43 -8.93 -2.00 3.18
CA MET A 43 -8.11 -1.13 4.01
C MET A 43 -8.69 -1.00 5.42
N ASN A 44 -10.02 -0.84 5.54
CA ASN A 44 -10.68 -0.77 6.84
C ASN A 44 -10.58 -2.09 7.59
N GLU A 45 -10.73 -3.23 6.93
CA GLU A 45 -10.58 -4.55 7.55
C GLU A 45 -9.16 -4.77 8.08
N PHE A 46 -8.14 -4.50 7.25
CA PHE A 46 -6.74 -4.59 7.67
C PHE A 46 -6.43 -3.67 8.85
N MET A 47 -6.90 -2.42 8.80
CA MET A 47 -6.67 -1.44 9.87
C MET A 47 -7.41 -1.79 11.17
N LEU A 48 -8.59 -2.41 11.08
CA LEU A 48 -9.34 -2.91 12.24
C LEU A 48 -8.61 -4.09 12.89
N ARG A 49 -8.31 -5.15 12.11
CA ARG A 49 -7.60 -6.35 12.58
C ARG A 49 -6.24 -5.99 13.20
N ARG A 50 -5.52 -5.04 12.61
CA ARG A 50 -4.24 -4.55 13.15
C ARG A 50 -4.38 -3.86 14.50
N LYS A 51 -5.48 -3.13 14.73
CA LYS A 51 -5.76 -2.48 16.02
C LYS A 51 -6.21 -3.48 17.09
N GLU A 52 -6.97 -4.50 16.69
CA GLU A 52 -7.49 -5.50 17.63
C GLU A 52 -6.42 -6.49 18.09
N LEU A 53 -5.60 -6.98 17.16
CA LEU A 53 -4.63 -8.04 17.44
C LEU A 53 -3.30 -7.49 17.95
N GLU A 54 -2.95 -6.25 17.61
CA GLU A 54 -1.66 -5.58 17.87
C GLU A 54 -0.41 -6.34 17.37
N ASP A 55 -0.59 -7.51 16.76
CA ASP A 55 0.45 -8.39 16.21
C ASP A 55 0.43 -8.37 14.66
N PRO A 56 1.54 -8.01 14.00
CA PRO A 56 1.61 -7.94 12.54
C PRO A 56 1.56 -9.31 11.85
N ARG A 57 1.88 -10.40 12.55
CA ARG A 57 1.90 -11.75 11.96
C ARG A 57 0.50 -12.29 11.67
N ALA A 58 -0.47 -11.94 12.51
CA ALA A 58 -1.84 -12.40 12.37
C ALA A 58 -2.64 -11.64 11.29
N THR A 59 -2.08 -10.53 10.77
CA THR A 59 -2.72 -9.64 9.79
C THR A 59 -2.13 -9.76 8.38
N LEU A 60 -1.22 -10.72 8.16
CA LEU A 60 -0.56 -10.90 6.85
C LEU A 60 -1.54 -11.24 5.73
N LYS A 61 -2.62 -12.00 6.02
CA LYS A 61 -3.60 -12.40 5.01
C LYS A 61 -4.39 -11.19 4.48
N GLU A 62 -4.83 -10.32 5.37
CA GLU A 62 -5.55 -9.09 5.03
C GLU A 62 -4.62 -8.08 4.36
N GLY A 63 -3.35 -8.00 4.81
CA GLY A 63 -2.32 -7.20 4.14
C GLY A 63 -2.07 -7.65 2.69
N ALA A 64 -2.06 -8.97 2.44
CA ALA A 64 -1.95 -9.51 1.10
C ALA A 64 -3.18 -9.18 0.23
N ALA A 65 -4.38 -9.26 0.79
CA ALA A 65 -5.62 -8.87 0.10
C ALA A 65 -5.63 -7.37 -0.26
N LEU A 66 -5.23 -6.50 0.67
CA LEU A 66 -5.09 -5.06 0.44
C LEU A 66 -4.07 -4.75 -0.66
N THR A 67 -2.92 -5.44 -0.65
CA THR A 67 -1.88 -5.27 -1.68
C THR A 67 -2.40 -5.73 -3.06
N ALA A 68 -3.12 -6.85 -3.12
CA ALA A 68 -3.74 -7.32 -4.35
C ALA A 68 -4.79 -6.34 -4.89
N CYS A 69 -5.58 -5.69 -4.02
CA CYS A 69 -6.50 -4.63 -4.41
C CYS A 69 -5.74 -3.43 -5.00
N GLY A 70 -4.66 -3.00 -4.36
CA GLY A 70 -3.80 -1.92 -4.85
C GLY A 70 -3.22 -2.20 -6.23
N VAL A 71 -2.71 -3.41 -6.46
CA VAL A 71 -2.17 -3.82 -7.78
C VAL A 71 -3.26 -3.76 -8.86
N LYS A 72 -4.46 -4.27 -8.59
CA LYS A 72 -5.59 -4.21 -9.54
C LYS A 72 -5.96 -2.77 -9.88
N PHE A 73 -5.96 -1.89 -8.89
CA PHE A 73 -6.22 -0.46 -9.08
C PHE A 73 -5.13 0.21 -9.94
N LEU A 74 -3.85 -0.07 -9.67
CA LEU A 74 -2.75 0.49 -10.46
C LEU A 74 -2.79 -0.01 -11.92
N GLN A 75 -3.18 -1.26 -12.14
CA GLN A 75 -3.37 -1.80 -13.49
C GLN A 75 -4.52 -1.13 -14.25
N SER A 76 -5.64 -0.81 -13.58
CA SER A 76 -6.75 -0.10 -14.22
C SER A 76 -6.41 1.37 -14.49
N LEU A 77 -5.77 2.03 -13.52
CA LEU A 77 -5.34 3.42 -13.64
C LEU A 77 -4.33 3.61 -14.79
N LYS A 78 -3.38 2.68 -14.95
CA LYS A 78 -2.43 2.70 -16.07
C LYS A 78 -3.12 2.58 -17.44
N LYS A 79 -4.27 1.91 -17.53
CA LYS A 79 -5.01 1.77 -18.80
C LYS A 79 -5.87 2.99 -19.13
N THR A 80 -6.40 3.66 -18.11
CA THR A 80 -7.41 4.72 -18.31
C THR A 80 -6.84 6.14 -18.21
N CYS A 81 -6.02 6.43 -17.19
CA CYS A 81 -5.66 7.81 -16.80
C CYS A 81 -4.14 7.98 -16.57
N TYR A 82 -3.33 7.26 -17.34
CA TYR A 82 -1.87 7.32 -17.22
C TYR A 82 -1.30 8.74 -17.42
N PRO A 83 -1.64 9.49 -18.49
CA PRO A 83 -0.96 10.75 -18.77
C PRO A 83 -1.28 11.86 -17.76
N GLU A 84 -2.46 11.86 -17.15
CA GLU A 84 -2.84 12.80 -16.10
C GLU A 84 -2.11 12.47 -14.78
N THR A 85 -2.01 11.18 -14.48
CA THR A 85 -1.32 10.71 -13.26
C THR A 85 0.18 11.00 -13.34
N GLU A 86 0.78 10.82 -14.50
CA GLU A 86 2.19 11.15 -14.75
C GLU A 86 2.46 12.64 -14.52
N LYS A 87 1.62 13.53 -15.06
CA LYS A 87 1.73 14.98 -14.84
C LYS A 87 1.60 15.34 -13.35
N LEU A 88 0.67 14.71 -12.63
CA LEU A 88 0.49 14.94 -11.20
C LEU A 88 1.71 14.45 -10.41
N ALA A 89 2.21 13.25 -10.72
CA ALA A 89 3.39 12.68 -10.05
C ALA A 89 4.64 13.55 -10.27
N HIS A 90 4.86 14.05 -11.49
CA HIS A 90 5.95 14.99 -11.79
C HIS A 90 5.80 16.31 -11.01
N CYS A 91 4.57 16.83 -10.89
CA CYS A 91 4.32 18.04 -10.09
C CYS A 91 4.66 17.81 -8.61
N ILE A 92 4.32 16.65 -8.04
CA ILE A 92 4.63 16.33 -6.65
C ILE A 92 6.15 16.17 -6.44
N ASP A 93 6.83 15.51 -7.38
CA ASP A 93 8.28 15.26 -7.30
C ASP A 93 9.09 16.57 -7.35
N HIS A 94 8.73 17.48 -8.26
CA HIS A 94 9.44 18.75 -8.44
C HIS A 94 8.89 19.90 -7.59
N GLY A 95 7.65 19.80 -7.09
CA GLY A 95 6.93 20.92 -6.48
C GLY A 95 7.25 21.16 -5.01
N CYS A 96 7.68 20.14 -4.25
CA CYS A 96 8.04 20.31 -2.85
C CYS A 96 8.96 19.19 -2.35
N ALA A 97 10.02 19.54 -1.61
CA ALA A 97 10.93 18.57 -0.98
C ALA A 97 10.21 17.58 -0.03
N LYS A 98 9.01 17.94 0.48
CA LYS A 98 8.20 17.10 1.36
C LYS A 98 7.15 16.26 0.63
N LEU A 99 7.06 16.39 -0.71
CA LEU A 99 6.12 15.67 -1.58
C LEU A 99 4.67 15.78 -1.09
N TYR A 100 4.16 17.00 -0.86
CA TYR A 100 2.76 17.19 -0.46
C TYR A 100 1.83 17.29 -1.68
N MET A 101 0.61 16.80 -1.53
CA MET A 101 -0.45 16.96 -2.55
C MET A 101 -1.22 18.28 -2.39
N SER A 102 -1.16 18.91 -1.20
CA SER A 102 -1.74 20.23 -0.91
C SER A 102 -0.67 21.14 -0.31
N LYS A 103 -0.78 22.45 -0.54
CA LYS A 103 -0.01 23.45 0.21
C LYS A 103 -0.40 23.45 1.68
#